data_AF-A0A170Y3K7-F1
#
_entry.id   AF-A0A170Y3K7-F1
#
_cell.length_a   1.000
_cell.length_b   1.000
_cell.length_c   1.000
_cell.angle_alpha   90.00
_cell.angle_beta   90.00
_cell.angle_gamma   90.00
#
_symmetry.space_group_name_H-M   'P 1'
#
loop_
_entity.id
_entity.type
_entity.pdbx_description
1 polymer ?
#
loop_
_entity_poly.entity_id
_entity_poly.type
_entity_poly.pdbx_seq_one_letter_code
_entity_poly.pdbx_strand_id
1 'polypeptide(L)'
;PILTPGQNVSFMSAAKPKVIGVFKCNPARVKYQTFDDNTINEVMSNIPENKTVLLYRNYRRNYCTHYLEWAIFWIISSPLIVVPMAMGYWMKVKYESIYKRKEKRF
;
A
#
# COMPACT_ATOMS: atom_id res chain seq x y z
N PRO A 1 15.61 29.97 -5.50
CA PRO A 1 16.25 29.28 -6.65
C PRO A 1 15.51 29.71 -7.93
N ILE A 2 16.23 30.09 -8.97
CA ILE A 2 15.62 30.49 -10.25
C ILE A 2 15.28 29.20 -11.01
N LEU A 3 14.01 29.06 -11.41
CA LEU A 3 13.51 27.89 -12.12
C LEU A 3 13.50 28.16 -13.62
N THR A 4 14.03 27.22 -14.40
CA THR A 4 14.04 27.28 -15.87
C THR A 4 12.64 27.00 -16.43
N PRO A 5 12.22 27.63 -17.54
CA PRO A 5 10.91 27.38 -18.16
C PRO A 5 10.67 25.88 -18.44
N GLY A 6 9.48 25.38 -18.11
CA GLY A 6 9.08 23.97 -18.31
C GLY A 6 9.38 23.01 -17.14
N GLN A 7 9.97 23.49 -16.04
CA GLN A 7 10.24 22.64 -14.87
C GLN A 7 9.12 22.69 -13.82
N ASN A 8 8.45 21.56 -13.62
CA ASN A 8 7.54 21.34 -12.50
C ASN A 8 8.35 20.91 -11.28
N VAL A 9 8.50 21.78 -10.29
CA VAL A 9 9.13 21.45 -9.01
C VAL A 9 8.14 21.56 -7.86
N SER A 10 8.24 20.63 -6.91
CA SER A 10 7.44 20.64 -5.68
C SER A 10 8.34 21.04 -4.50
N PHE A 11 7.99 22.15 -3.82
CA PHE A 11 8.66 22.56 -2.60
C PHE A 11 7.89 22.03 -1.39
N MET A 12 8.56 21.27 -0.53
CA MET A 12 7.99 20.81 0.74
C MET A 12 8.86 21.29 1.89
N SER A 13 8.30 22.17 2.73
CA SER A 13 8.88 22.52 4.02
C SER A 13 8.05 21.86 5.11
N ALA A 14 8.68 21.00 5.92
CA ALA A 14 8.02 20.29 7.00
C ALA A 14 8.70 20.62 8.33
N ALA A 15 8.05 21.44 9.15
CA ALA A 15 8.43 21.61 10.54
C ALA A 15 7.98 20.38 11.35
N LYS A 16 8.91 19.71 12.03
CA LYS A 16 8.60 18.58 12.92
C LYS A 16 8.29 19.13 14.33
N PRO A 17 7.07 18.98 14.85
CA PRO A 17 6.77 19.37 16.22
C PRO A 17 7.48 18.42 17.20
N LYS A 18 8.02 18.99 18.30
CA LYS A 18 8.71 18.25 19.36
C LYS A 18 7.74 17.58 20.34
N VAL A 19 6.49 18.05 20.36
CA VAL A 19 5.40 17.59 21.21
C VAL A 19 4.48 16.62 20.45
N ILE A 20 3.90 15.68 21.18
CA ILE A 20 2.97 14.66 20.67
C ILE A 20 1.56 15.23 20.76
N GLY A 21 0.76 15.11 19.70
CA GLY A 21 -0.60 15.68 19.69
C GLY A 21 -1.19 15.85 18.29
N VAL A 22 -2.39 16.42 18.25
CA VAL A 22 -3.05 16.84 17.01
C VAL A 22 -2.61 18.27 16.72
N PHE A 23 -2.00 18.47 15.56
CA PHE A 23 -1.57 19.78 15.10
C PHE A 23 -2.45 20.21 13.92
N LYS A 24 -2.87 21.48 13.97
CA LYS A 24 -3.48 22.13 12.82
C LYS A 24 -2.40 22.36 11.78
N CYS A 25 -2.57 21.80 10.60
CA CYS A 25 -1.65 22.00 9.49
C CYS A 25 -2.29 22.98 8.52
N ASN A 26 -1.63 24.12 8.31
CA ASN A 26 -2.05 25.04 7.28
C ASN A 26 -1.53 24.52 5.93
N PRO A 27 -2.40 24.40 4.91
CA PRO A 27 -1.98 24.00 3.57
C PRO A 27 -1.05 25.06 2.98
N ALA A 28 -0.01 24.61 2.30
CA ALA A 28 0.88 25.49 1.57
C ALA A 28 0.13 26.06 0.36
N ARG A 29 0.21 27.39 0.18
CA ARG A 29 -0.28 28.07 -1.01
C ARG A 29 0.90 28.67 -1.75
N VAL A 30 1.01 28.39 -3.04
CA VAL A 30 2.04 28.92 -3.91
C VAL A 30 1.35 29.74 -4.98
N LYS A 31 1.76 31.01 -5.10
CA LYS A 31 1.36 31.89 -6.18
C LYS A 31 2.54 32.00 -7.14
N TYR A 32 2.31 31.70 -8.41
CA TYR A 32 3.33 31.86 -9.45
C TYR A 32 2.74 32.59 -10.66
N GLN A 33 3.62 33.28 -11.38
CA GLN A 33 3.32 33.95 -12.62
C GLN A 33 4.17 33.31 -13.71
N THR A 34 3.53 32.91 -14.81
CA THR A 34 4.19 32.39 -16.00
C THR A 34 4.70 33.54 -16.86
N PHE A 35 5.85 33.37 -17.53
CA PHE A 35 6.45 34.43 -18.35
C PHE A 35 5.55 34.91 -19.49
N ASP A 36 4.69 34.03 -20.02
CA ASP A 36 3.82 34.31 -21.16
C ASP A 36 2.44 34.88 -20.77
N ASP A 37 2.06 34.81 -19.49
CA ASP A 37 0.72 35.19 -19.01
C ASP A 37 0.81 36.03 -17.73
N ASN A 38 0.16 37.21 -17.72
CA ASN A 38 0.10 38.09 -16.55
C ASN A 38 -0.90 37.62 -15.47
N THR A 39 -1.43 36.39 -15.59
CA THR A 39 -2.37 35.81 -14.64
C THR A 39 -1.62 35.20 -13.46
N ILE A 40 -2.05 35.55 -12.24
CA ILE A 40 -1.47 34.99 -11.01
C ILE A 40 -2.16 33.66 -10.75
N ASN A 41 -1.45 32.55 -10.95
CA ASN A 41 -1.96 31.21 -10.69
C ASN A 41 -1.70 30.82 -9.24
N GLU A 42 -2.74 30.39 -8.53
CA GLU A 42 -2.65 29.93 -7.14
C GLU A 42 -2.83 28.40 -7.09
N VAL A 43 -1.86 27.72 -6.47
CA VAL A 43 -1.91 26.27 -6.23
C VAL A 43 -1.86 26.03 -4.73
N MET A 44 -2.76 25.18 -4.26
CA MET A 44 -2.89 24.81 -2.86
C MET A 44 -2.52 23.34 -2.65
N SER A 45 -1.77 23.04 -1.60
CA SER A 45 -1.41 21.66 -1.25
C SER A 45 -2.59 20.91 -0.67
N ASN A 46 -2.75 19.63 -1.03
CA ASN A 46 -3.78 18.73 -0.51
C ASN A 46 -3.45 18.18 0.91
N ILE A 47 -2.97 19.05 1.80
CA ILE A 47 -2.67 18.66 3.17
C ILE A 47 -3.98 18.59 3.98
N PRO A 48 -4.20 17.51 4.74
CA PRO A 48 -5.34 17.43 5.64
C PRO A 48 -5.23 18.49 6.74
N GLU A 49 -6.36 19.11 7.09
CA GLU A 49 -6.45 20.21 8.07
C GLU A 49 -5.87 19.84 9.45
N ASN A 50 -6.03 18.58 9.85
CA ASN A 50 -5.52 18.05 11.10
C ASN A 50 -4.53 16.92 10.84
N LYS A 51 -3.33 17.04 11.39
CA LYS A 51 -2.32 15.99 11.37
C LYS A 51 -1.99 15.55 12.79
N THR A 52 -2.19 14.27 13.08
CA THR A 52 -1.81 13.69 14.35
C THR A 52 -0.36 13.26 14.32
N VAL A 53 0.47 13.83 15.19
CA VAL A 53 1.84 13.38 15.40
C VAL A 53 1.85 12.39 16.54
N LEU A 54 2.09 11.13 16.20
CA LEU A 54 2.08 10.01 17.13
C LEU A 54 3.51 9.65 17.53
N LEU A 55 3.67 9.14 18.75
CA LEU A 55 4.91 8.48 19.15
C LEU A 55 5.18 7.28 18.21
N TYR A 56 6.44 7.10 17.80
CA TYR A 56 6.84 5.99 16.93
C TYR A 56 6.34 4.63 17.41
N ARG A 57 6.34 4.38 18.73
CA ARG A 57 5.81 3.13 19.32
C ARG A 57 4.32 2.93 19.06
N ASN A 58 3.52 3.99 19.21
CA ASN A 58 2.08 3.93 18.98
C ASN A 58 1.75 3.86 17.49
N TYR A 59 2.53 4.55 16.66
CA TYR A 59 2.43 4.43 15.21
C TYR A 59 2.71 2.99 14.76
N ARG A 60 3.81 2.40 15.23
CA ARG A 60 4.17 1.01 14.93
C ARG A 60 3.14 0.00 15.42
N ARG A 61 2.48 0.25 16.55
CA ARG A 61 1.43 -0.64 17.06
C ARG A 61 0.15 -0.62 16.22
N ASN A 62 -0.25 0.56 15.75
CA ASN A 62 -1.57 0.75 15.14
C ASN A 62 -1.54 0.80 13.60
N TYR A 63 -0.38 1.11 12.98
CA TYR A 63 -0.27 1.38 11.54
C TYR A 63 0.80 0.53 10.83
N CYS A 64 1.55 -0.32 11.54
CA CYS A 64 2.37 -1.29 10.84
C CYS A 64 1.50 -2.37 10.24
N THR A 65 1.83 -2.76 9.01
CA THR A 65 1.23 -3.89 8.33
C THR A 65 1.25 -5.10 9.26
N HIS A 66 0.07 -5.61 9.58
CA HIS A 66 -0.14 -6.71 10.52
C HIS A 66 0.32 -8.03 9.88
N TYR A 67 1.63 -8.22 9.69
CA TYR A 67 2.19 -9.45 9.11
C TYR A 67 1.78 -10.70 9.89
N LEU A 68 1.59 -10.55 11.22
CA LEU A 68 1.09 -11.63 12.07
C LEU A 68 -0.37 -11.99 11.75
N GLU A 69 -1.22 -11.01 11.44
CA GLU A 69 -2.62 -11.26 11.06
C GLU A 69 -2.70 -11.95 9.70
N TRP A 70 -1.85 -11.55 8.74
CA TRP A 70 -1.70 -12.28 7.48
C TRP A 70 -1.23 -13.71 7.69
N ALA A 71 -0.25 -13.93 8.57
CA ALA A 71 0.22 -15.28 8.89
C ALA A 71 -0.90 -16.14 9.51
N ILE A 72 -1.66 -15.59 10.45
CA ILE A 72 -2.83 -16.26 11.07
C ILE A 72 -3.88 -16.59 10.00
N PHE A 73 -4.17 -15.65 9.10
CA PHE A 73 -5.10 -15.87 7.99
C PHE A 73 -4.66 -17.04 7.10
N TRP A 74 -3.39 -17.09 6.71
CA TRP A 74 -2.84 -18.21 5.92
C TRP A 74 -2.91 -19.53 6.68
N ILE A 75 -2.61 -19.55 7.98
CA ILE A 75 -2.67 -20.77 8.80
C ILE A 75 -4.11 -21.29 8.90
N ILE A 76 -5.09 -20.42 9.10
CA ILE A 76 -6.49 -20.81 9.24
C ILE A 76 -7.10 -21.20 7.88
N SER A 77 -6.74 -20.50 6.81
CA SER A 77 -7.25 -20.76 5.46
C SER A 77 -6.59 -21.98 4.80
N SER A 78 -5.33 -22.26 5.12
CA SER A 78 -4.53 -23.33 4.49
C SER A 78 -5.18 -24.71 4.57
N PRO A 79 -5.72 -25.21 5.70
CA PRO A 79 -6.37 -26.52 5.76
C PRO A 79 -7.51 -26.68 4.75
N LEU A 80 -8.30 -25.61 4.55
CA LEU A 80 -9.43 -25.62 3.63
C LEU A 80 -8.99 -25.70 2.16
N ILE A 81 -7.79 -25.20 1.83
CA ILE A 81 -7.26 -25.21 0.46
C ILE A 81 -6.42 -26.46 0.22
N VAL A 82 -5.55 -26.81 1.17
CA VAL A 82 -4.59 -27.91 1.07
C VAL A 82 -5.28 -29.26 1.05
N VAL A 83 -6.30 -29.48 1.88
CA VAL A 83 -6.97 -30.80 1.96
C VAL A 83 -7.68 -31.15 0.64
N PRO A 84 -8.52 -30.29 0.05
CA PRO A 84 -9.15 -30.59 -1.25
C PRO A 84 -8.14 -30.72 -2.39
N MET A 85 -7.07 -29.92 -2.41
CA MET A 85 -6.03 -30.02 -3.43
C MET A 85 -5.27 -31.34 -3.35
N ALA A 86 -4.88 -31.76 -2.14
CA ALA A 86 -4.21 -33.04 -1.92
C ALA A 86 -5.12 -34.22 -2.33
N MET A 87 -6.40 -34.16 -1.95
CA MET A 87 -7.38 -35.17 -2.31
C MET A 87 -7.57 -35.26 -3.82
N GLY A 88 -7.71 -34.12 -4.52
CA GLY A 88 -7.82 -34.08 -5.97
C GLY A 88 -6.59 -34.64 -6.69
N TYR A 89 -5.39 -34.34 -6.18
CA TYR A 89 -4.14 -34.87 -6.72
C TYR A 89 -4.08 -36.41 -6.58
N TRP A 90 -4.41 -36.95 -5.41
CA TRP A 90 -4.40 -38.40 -5.18
C TRP A 90 -5.44 -39.12 -6.03
N MET A 91 -6.62 -38.54 -6.20
CA MET A 91 -7.64 -39.09 -7.10
C MET A 91 -7.11 -39.16 -8.53
N LYS A 92 -6.55 -38.07 -9.06
CA LYS A 92 -6.02 -38.03 -10.42
C LYS A 92 -4.96 -39.11 -10.65
N VAL A 93 -3.97 -39.21 -9.76
CA VAL A 93 -2.90 -40.22 -9.84
C VAL A 93 -3.46 -41.65 -9.83
N LYS A 94 -4.43 -41.91 -8.94
CA LYS A 94 -5.06 -43.24 -8.83
C LYS A 94 -5.82 -43.60 -10.12
N TYR A 95 -6.69 -42.72 -10.61
CA TYR A 95 -7.49 -43.01 -11.81
C TYR A 95 -6.63 -43.15 -13.07
N GLU A 96 -5.57 -42.35 -13.22
CA GLU A 96 -4.64 -42.46 -14.34
C GLU A 96 -3.87 -43.79 -14.32
N SER A 97 -3.48 -44.27 -13.14
CA SER A 97 -2.82 -45.57 -12.98
C SER A 97 -3.74 -46.75 -13.34
N ILE A 98 -5.04 -46.65 -13.02
CA ILE A 98 -6.05 -47.66 -13.35
C ILE A 98 -6.30 -47.67 -14.86
N TYR A 99 -6.42 -46.48 -15.48
CA TYR A 99 -6.59 -46.35 -16.92
C TYR A 99 -5.42 -46.98 -17.69
N LYS A 100 -4.18 -46.64 -17.33
CA LYS A 100 -2.96 -47.22 -17.96
C LYS A 100 -2.85 -48.73 -17.77
N ARG A 101 -3.29 -49.29 -16.63
CA ARG A 101 -3.36 -50.76 -16.45
C ARG A 101 -4.40 -51.41 -17.33
N LYS A 102 -5.53 -50.74 -17.56
CA LYS A 102 -6.62 -51.26 -18.39
C LYS A 102 -6.20 -51.27 -19.86
N GLU A 103 -5.53 -50.22 -20.33
CA GLU A 103 -4.98 -50.11 -21.69
C GLU A 103 -3.95 -51.20 -22.00
N LYS A 104 -3.04 -51.52 -21.07
CA LYS A 104 -2.06 -52.61 -21.25
C LYS A 104 -2.66 -54.03 -21.27
N ARG A 105 -3.94 -54.16 -20.93
CA ARG A 105 -4.64 -55.46 -20.82
C ARG A 105 -5.50 -55.77 -22.06
N PHE A 106 -5.69 -54.78 -22.94
CA PHE A 106 -6.25 -54.92 -24.28
C PHE A 106 -5.11 -54.93 -25.30
#